data_AF-A0A2K3LJ10-F1
#
_entry.id   AF-A0A2K3LJ10-F1
#
_cell.length_a   1.000
_cell.length_b   1.000
_cell.length_c   1.000
_cell.angle_alpha   90.00
_cell.angle_beta   90.00
_cell.angle_gamma   90.00
#
_symmetry.space_group_name_H-M   'P 1'
#
loop_
_entity.id
_entity.type
_entity.pdbx_description
1 polymer ?
#
loop_
_entity_poly.entity_id
_entity_poly.type
_entity_poly.pdbx_seq_one_letter_code
_entity_poly.pdbx_strand_id
1 'polypeptide(L)'
;SAPQSILESHELCAMTLEYRRECGKDSVLKSLTAVSDANAGNPAQSGHIECKHMLQLEDGAEIVRGRTKWRPKPVNNFDIVNLVPAGSN
;
A
#
# COMPACT_ATOMS: atom_id res chain seq x y z
N SER A 1 -4.68 5.72 -3.21
CA SER A 1 -4.38 4.53 -4.03
C SER A 1 -3.10 3.88 -3.51
N ALA A 2 -2.70 2.70 -4.01
CA ALA A 2 -1.35 2.16 -3.78
C ALA A 2 -0.65 2.00 -5.14
N PRO A 3 0.66 2.30 -5.27
CA PRO A 3 1.42 1.99 -6.48
C PRO A 3 1.32 0.53 -6.88
N GLN A 4 1.34 0.26 -8.19
CA GLN A 4 1.19 -1.09 -8.74
C GLN A 4 2.26 -2.07 -8.21
N SER A 5 3.51 -1.60 -8.05
CA SER A 5 4.60 -2.41 -7.48
C SER A 5 4.28 -2.95 -6.07
N ILE A 6 3.56 -2.20 -5.24
CA ILE A 6 3.11 -2.67 -3.92
C ILE A 6 2.02 -3.72 -4.07
N LEU A 7 1.06 -3.53 -4.99
CA LEU A 7 -0.02 -4.50 -5.24
C LEU A 7 0.52 -5.84 -5.76
N GLU A 8 1.60 -5.80 -6.54
CA GLU A 8 2.25 -6.99 -7.10
C GLU A 8 3.02 -7.76 -6.02
N SER A 9 3.79 -7.07 -5.18
CA SER A 9 4.73 -7.70 -4.24
C SER A 9 4.22 -7.85 -2.80
N HIS A 10 3.19 -7.10 -2.40
CA HIS A 10 2.68 -7.07 -1.03
C HIS A 10 1.17 -7.35 -0.97
N GLU A 11 0.71 -7.79 0.20
CA GLU A 11 -0.70 -7.91 0.53
C GLU A 11 -1.09 -6.93 1.64
N LEU A 12 -2.32 -6.42 1.56
CA LEU A 12 -2.86 -5.50 2.56
C LEU A 12 -3.08 -6.23 3.89
N CYS A 13 -2.49 -5.74 4.97
CA CYS A 13 -2.64 -6.35 6.30
C CYS A 13 -3.44 -5.50 7.28
N ALA A 14 -3.48 -4.18 7.11
CA ALA A 14 -4.33 -3.30 7.93
C ALA A 14 -4.76 -2.05 7.16
N MET A 15 -5.95 -1.54 7.50
CA MET A 15 -6.46 -0.27 7.00
C MET A 15 -7.10 0.52 8.16
N THR A 16 -6.86 1.82 8.20
CA THR A 16 -7.50 2.77 9.12
C THR A 16 -7.97 3.99 8.34
N LEU A 17 -9.22 4.40 8.53
CA LEU A 17 -9.83 5.54 7.85
C LEU A 17 -10.40 6.52 8.86
N GLU A 18 -10.06 7.80 8.71
CA GLU A 18 -10.54 8.91 9.53
C GLU A 18 -11.38 9.84 8.65
N TYR A 19 -12.71 9.66 8.69
CA TYR A 19 -13.64 10.51 7.98
C TYR A 19 -13.86 11.82 8.72
N ARG A 20 -13.80 12.93 7.99
CA ARG A 20 -13.94 14.29 8.54
C ARG A 20 -15.10 15.07 7.95
N ARG A 21 -15.47 14.75 6.71
CA ARG A 21 -16.53 15.46 5.98
C ARG A 21 -17.15 14.54 4.93
N GLU A 22 -18.37 14.86 4.54
CA GLU A 22 -19.04 14.31 3.37
C GLU A 22 -18.69 15.10 2.09
N CYS A 23 -18.90 14.50 0.92
CA CYS A 23 -18.84 15.18 -0.37
C CYS A 23 -20.16 15.02 -1.11
N GLY A 24 -20.49 16.00 -1.96
CA GLY A 24 -21.69 15.96 -2.79
C GLY A 24 -21.49 15.12 -4.06
N LYS A 25 -22.61 14.86 -4.75
CA LYS A 25 -22.64 14.11 -6.02
C LYS A 25 -21.68 14.68 -7.07
N ASP A 26 -21.60 16.01 -7.17
CA ASP A 26 -20.81 16.71 -8.19
C ASP A 26 -19.48 17.25 -7.63
N SER A 27 -19.07 16.79 -6.44
CA SER A 27 -17.78 17.18 -5.87
C SER A 27 -16.62 16.58 -6.63
N VAL A 28 -15.69 17.43 -7.06
CA VAL A 28 -14.42 16.99 -7.63
C VAL A 28 -13.41 16.76 -6.52
N LEU A 29 -12.82 15.56 -6.49
CA LEU A 29 -11.90 15.13 -5.43
C LEU A 29 -10.50 14.87 -5.99
N LYS A 30 -9.49 15.19 -5.18
CA LYS A 30 -8.10 14.80 -5.42
C LYS A 30 -7.70 13.68 -4.48
N SER A 31 -7.08 12.63 -5.03
CA SER A 31 -6.44 11.57 -4.25
C SER A 31 -4.94 11.80 -4.17
N LEU A 32 -4.41 11.77 -2.95
CA LEU A 32 -2.99 11.87 -2.66
C LEU A 32 -2.55 10.62 -1.90
N THR A 33 -1.34 10.13 -2.17
CA THR A 33 -0.73 9.02 -1.43
C THR A 33 0.74 9.27 -1.24
N ALA A 34 1.20 9.15 0.01
CA ALA A 34 2.60 9.09 0.37
C ALA A 34 2.95 7.66 0.80
N VAL A 35 4.04 7.14 0.28
CA VAL A 35 4.54 5.79 0.58
C VAL A 35 5.79 5.93 1.44
N SER A 36 5.87 5.12 2.50
CA SER A 36 7.03 5.05 3.38
C SER A 36 7.27 3.62 3.82
N ASP A 37 8.54 3.25 4.02
CA ASP A 37 8.87 2.02 4.73
C ASP A 37 8.32 2.12 6.16
N ALA A 38 7.65 1.05 6.62
CA ALA A 38 6.98 1.05 7.91
C ALA A 38 7.96 1.09 9.09
N ASN A 39 9.24 0.74 8.90
CA ASN A 39 10.25 0.88 9.96
C ASN A 39 11.71 0.78 9.47
N ALA A 40 12.46 1.88 9.60
CA ALA A 40 13.91 1.91 9.45
C ALA A 40 14.69 1.38 10.68
N GLY A 41 14.10 0.53 11.53
CA GLY A 41 14.74 0.12 12.79
C GLY A 41 14.14 -1.05 13.57
N ASN A 42 13.06 -1.67 13.09
CA ASN A 42 12.51 -2.88 13.70
C ASN A 42 12.64 -4.07 12.74
N PRO A 43 13.52 -5.05 13.03
CA PRO A 43 13.74 -6.19 12.14
C PRO A 43 12.48 -7.07 11.96
N ALA A 44 11.54 -7.06 12.91
CA ALA A 44 10.28 -7.80 12.80
C ALA A 44 9.30 -7.20 11.76
N GLN A 45 9.55 -5.99 11.28
CA GLN A 45 8.74 -5.31 10.26
C GLN A 45 9.51 -5.11 8.94
N SER A 46 10.59 -5.86 8.74
CA SER A 46 11.38 -5.83 7.51
C SER A 46 10.48 -6.05 6.28
N GLY A 47 10.54 -5.11 5.33
CA GLY A 47 9.73 -5.16 4.10
C GLY A 47 8.26 -4.80 4.28
N HIS A 48 7.81 -4.35 5.45
CA HIS A 48 6.47 -3.76 5.56
C HIS A 48 6.45 -2.36 4.97
N ILE A 49 5.37 -2.05 4.25
CA ILE A 49 5.17 -0.73 3.66
C ILE A 49 3.95 -0.08 4.30
N GLU A 50 4.04 1.22 4.54
CA GLU A 50 2.92 2.04 4.95
C GLU A 50 2.59 3.06 3.86
N CYS A 51 1.32 3.11 3.48
CA CYS A 51 0.80 4.17 2.63
C CYS A 51 -0.11 5.08 3.47
N LYS A 52 0.16 6.39 3.41
CA LYS A 52 -0.70 7.44 3.97
C LYS A 52 -1.49 8.06 2.83
N HIS A 53 -2.80 8.07 2.95
CA HIS A 53 -3.73 8.51 1.93
C HIS A 53 -4.48 9.76 2.40
N MET A 54 -4.83 10.61 1.44
CA MET A 54 -5.71 11.74 1.66
C MET A 54 -6.62 11.90 0.46
N LEU A 55 -7.92 11.98 0.73
CA LEU A 55 -8.89 12.54 -0.20
C LEU A 55 -9.24 13.94 0.26
N GLN A 56 -9.20 14.88 -0.68
CA GLN A 56 -9.51 16.28 -0.44
C GLN A 56 -10.34 16.84 -1.61
N LEU A 57 -11.09 17.89 -1.33
CA LEU A 57 -11.73 18.73 -2.35
C LEU A 57 -10.67 19.54 -3.12
N GLU A 58 -11.08 20.13 -4.24
CA GLU A 58 -10.20 20.99 -5.05
C GLU A 58 -9.67 22.22 -4.27
N ASP A 59 -10.48 22.72 -3.33
CA ASP A 59 -10.10 23.81 -2.41
C ASP A 59 -9.10 23.37 -1.30
N GLY A 60 -8.76 22.08 -1.26
CA GLY A 60 -7.86 21.50 -0.27
C GLY A 60 -8.52 21.01 1.02
N ALA A 61 -9.85 21.14 1.16
CA ALA A 61 -10.53 20.65 2.35
C ALA A 61 -10.50 19.11 2.43
N GLU A 62 -10.01 18.60 3.55
CA GLU A 62 -9.85 17.16 3.77
C GLU A 62 -11.20 16.46 4.00
N ILE A 63 -11.41 15.35 3.29
CA ILE A 63 -12.60 14.49 3.42
C ILE A 63 -12.27 13.28 4.28
N VAL A 64 -11.20 12.57 3.91
CA VAL A 64 -10.75 11.37 4.64
C VAL A 64 -9.23 11.29 4.62
N ARG A 65 -8.67 10.93 5.79
CA ARG A 65 -7.30 10.44 5.89
C ARG A 65 -7.33 8.93 5.99
N GLY A 66 -6.48 8.27 5.23
CA GLY A 66 -6.35 6.82 5.25
C GLY A 66 -4.94 6.40 5.59
N ARG A 67 -4.81 5.26 6.24
CA ARG A 67 -3.53 4.56 6.41
C ARG A 67 -3.73 3.12 6.02
N THR A 68 -2.87 2.61 5.17
CA THR A 68 -2.81 1.17 4.85
C THR A 68 -1.43 0.64 5.17
N LYS A 69 -1.38 -0.55 5.76
CA LYS A 69 -0.16 -1.30 6.02
C LYS A 69 -0.15 -2.52 5.13
N TRP A 70 1.01 -2.79 4.55
CA TRP A 70 1.24 -3.82 3.57
C TRP A 70 2.38 -4.69 4.06
N ARG A 71 2.22 -6.00 3.94
CA ARG A 71 3.28 -6.96 4.24
C ARG A 71 3.69 -7.68 2.96
N PRO A 72 4.95 -8.12 2.83
CA PRO A 72 5.38 -8.91 1.68
C PRO A 72 4.46 -10.12 1.50
N LYS A 73 4.11 -10.44 0.26
CA LYS A 73 3.41 -11.70 -0.01
C LYS A 73 4.31 -12.86 0.40
N PRO A 74 3.73 -13.96 0.92
CA PRO A 74 4.50 -15.17 1.14
C PRO A 74 5.09 -15.63 -0.20
N VAL A 75 6.36 -16.02 -0.20
CA VAL A 75 6.98 -16.61 -1.38
C VAL A 75 6.34 -17.98 -1.59
N ASN A 76 5.55 -18.13 -2.65
CA ASN A 76 5.03 -19.45 -3.00
C ASN A 76 6.21 -20.30 -3.48
N ASN A 77 6.45 -21.43 -2.81
CA ASN A 77 7.56 -22.33 -3.11
C ASN A 77 7.53 -22.88 -4.55
N PHE A 78 6.39 -22.74 -5.26
CA PHE A 78 6.21 -23.08 -6.67
C PHE A 78 6.96 -22.15 -7.63
N ASP A 79 7.17 -20.88 -7.28
CA ASP A 79 7.93 -19.97 -8.16
C ASP A 79 9.44 -20.21 -8.05
N ILE A 80 9.91 -20.77 -6.94
CA ILE A 80 11.32 -21.13 -6.72
C ILE A 80 11.73 -22.35 -7.55
N VAL A 81 10.87 -23.37 -7.69
CA VAL A 81 11.19 -24.56 -8.51
C VAL A 81 11.31 -24.25 -10.00
N ASN A 82 10.68 -23.17 -10.49
CA ASN A 82 10.81 -22.73 -11.89
C ASN A 82 12.10 -21.92 -12.16
N LEU A 83 12.83 -21.53 -11.10
CA LEU A 83 14.07 -20.76 -11.20
C LEU A 83 15.33 -21.62 -11.06
N VAL A 84 15.20 -22.94 -10.88
CA VAL A 84 16.34 -23.87 -10.91
C VAL A 84 16.64 -24.21 -12.37
N PRO A 85 17.78 -23.79 -12.95
CA PRO A 85 18.16 -24.25 -14.29
C PRO A 85 18.36 -25.76 -14.23
N ALA A 86 17.72 -26.49 -15.13
CA ALA A 86 17.99 -27.91 -15.32
C ALA A 86 19.50 -28.09 -15.51
N GLY A 87 20.14 -28.80 -14.58
CA GLY A 87 21.57 -29.02 -14.58
C GLY A 87 22.03 -29.54 -15.93
N SER A 88 23.06 -28.90 -16.48
CA SER A 88 23.83 -29.41 -17.61
C SER A 88 24.57 -30.68 -17.19
N ASN A 89 24.15 -31.82 -17.72
CA ASN A 89 24.98 -33.03 -17.83
C ASN A 89 25.86 -32.95 -19.08
#